data_AF-D3L763-F1
#
_entry.id   AF-D3L763-F1
#
_cell.length_a   1.000
_cell.length_b   1.000
_cell.length_c   1.000
_cell.angle_alpha   90.00
_cell.angle_beta   90.00
_cell.angle_gamma   90.00
#
_symmetry.space_group_name_H-M   'P 1'
#
loop_
_entity.id
_entity.type
_entity.pdbx_description
1 polymer ?
#
loop_
_entity_poly.entity_id
_entity_poly.type
_entity_poly.pdbx_seq_one_letter_code
_entity_poly.pdbx_strand_id
1 'polypeptide(L)'
;MQTKVSEITVNNIDITSDFWNRYRKLVVKEVLPYQWQVMNDQADIDISDDPQGNGSTKNSHAIANLKIAAGLMKGHHYGFPFQDTDVYKWLEAAAYSLKYNPDEDLKKITDGLIDLISEAQEDDGYLSTEFQIDYPDRKFKRLKQSHELYTMGHYIEAGVVYYQITGNEKALNIAKKMANCIDSNFGLENGKIPGYDGHPEIELALSRLYETTREEKYLKLAYYFLNQRGKDKNFFDNQIKEDGASSDRDLIDGMRDFPLSYYQASKPIEDQKTADGHAVRVVYLCTGMAYVARLTGDQQLLEACHRFWKGIVHRRMYITGNIGSTTTGEAFTYDYDLPNDTMYGETCASVGLSFFARQMLAIEAKGEYGDILEKELFNGALAGMALDGKHFFMSIH
;
A
#
# COMPACT_ATOMS: atom_id res chain seq x y z
N MET A 1 -26.03 -20.25 14.30
CA MET A 1 -26.36 -19.84 12.91
C MET A 1 -26.06 -18.35 12.80
N GLN A 2 -24.84 -17.99 12.37
CA GLN A 2 -24.54 -16.60 12.02
C GLN A 2 -25.29 -16.30 10.72
N THR A 3 -26.20 -15.34 10.80
CA THR A 3 -26.87 -14.77 9.62
C THR A 3 -25.76 -14.27 8.69
N LYS A 4 -25.61 -14.89 7.51
CA LYS A 4 -24.79 -14.33 6.43
C LYS A 4 -25.39 -12.95 6.13
N VAL A 5 -24.76 -11.89 6.65
CA VAL A 5 -24.94 -10.55 6.10
C VAL A 5 -24.56 -10.69 4.64
N SER A 6 -25.52 -10.53 3.73
CA SER A 6 -25.22 -10.48 2.30
C SER A 6 -24.16 -9.42 2.13
N GLU A 7 -22.95 -9.80 1.70
CA GLU A 7 -21.92 -8.84 1.31
C GLU A 7 -22.57 -7.87 0.36
N ILE A 8 -22.67 -6.60 0.78
CA ILE A 8 -22.99 -5.53 -0.16
C ILE A 8 -21.78 -5.50 -1.08
N THR A 9 -21.91 -6.19 -2.20
CA THR A 9 -20.89 -6.15 -3.25
C THR A 9 -20.84 -4.73 -3.74
N VAL A 10 -19.62 -4.25 -4.01
CA VAL A 10 -19.38 -2.88 -4.45
C VAL A 10 -20.38 -2.55 -5.56
N ASN A 11 -20.64 -3.48 -6.49
CA ASN A 11 -21.57 -3.36 -7.63
C ASN A 11 -23.02 -2.93 -7.33
N ASN A 12 -23.51 -3.00 -6.09
CA ASN A 12 -24.91 -2.68 -5.75
C ASN A 12 -25.09 -1.36 -4.97
N ILE A 13 -24.08 -0.48 -4.93
CA ILE A 13 -24.16 0.83 -4.27
C ILE A 13 -24.04 1.97 -5.28
N ASP A 14 -25.09 2.79 -5.34
CA ASP A 14 -25.14 4.08 -6.03
C ASP A 14 -25.07 5.24 -5.03
N ILE A 15 -24.05 6.09 -5.17
CA ILE A 15 -23.90 7.30 -4.34
C ILE A 15 -24.71 8.41 -4.98
N THR A 16 -25.66 8.97 -4.22
CA THR A 16 -26.54 10.08 -4.66
C THR A 16 -26.13 11.43 -4.09
N SER A 17 -25.23 11.47 -3.09
CA SER A 17 -24.74 12.71 -2.48
C SER A 17 -24.04 13.61 -3.50
N ASP A 18 -24.50 14.85 -3.61
CA ASP A 18 -23.88 15.87 -4.49
C ASP A 18 -22.43 16.15 -4.12
N PHE A 19 -22.13 16.17 -2.81
CA PHE A 19 -20.78 16.38 -2.30
C PHE A 19 -19.81 15.32 -2.85
N TRP A 20 -20.14 14.05 -2.68
CA TRP A 20 -19.28 12.96 -3.13
C TRP A 20 -19.27 12.81 -4.66
N ASN A 21 -20.40 13.02 -5.31
CA ASN A 21 -20.47 12.96 -6.77
C ASN A 21 -19.67 14.07 -7.44
N ARG A 22 -19.48 15.22 -6.80
CA ARG A 22 -18.53 16.25 -7.26
C ARG A 22 -17.11 15.69 -7.34
N TYR A 23 -16.60 15.08 -6.28
CA TYR A 23 -15.25 14.52 -6.24
C TYR A 23 -15.09 13.31 -7.17
N ARG A 24 -16.08 12.41 -7.24
CA ARG A 24 -16.05 11.28 -8.19
C ARG A 24 -15.97 11.73 -9.64
N LYS A 25 -16.72 12.78 -10.00
CA LYS A 25 -16.64 13.40 -11.34
C LYS A 25 -15.28 14.07 -11.57
N LEU A 26 -14.73 14.74 -10.55
CA LEU A 26 -13.39 15.34 -10.62
C LEU A 26 -12.32 14.28 -10.86
N VAL A 27 -12.40 13.13 -10.17
CA VAL A 27 -11.47 12.01 -10.32
C VAL A 27 -11.45 11.50 -11.77
N VAL A 28 -12.63 11.22 -12.33
CA VAL A 28 -12.73 10.72 -13.70
C VAL A 28 -12.29 11.75 -14.74
N LYS A 29 -12.69 13.01 -14.58
CA LYS A 29 -12.48 14.04 -15.60
C LYS A 29 -11.10 14.65 -15.59
N GLU A 30 -10.51 14.83 -14.41
CA GLU A 30 -9.26 15.59 -14.24
C GLU A 30 -8.15 14.72 -13.67
N VAL A 31 -8.39 14.03 -12.55
CA VAL A 31 -7.33 13.32 -11.80
C VAL A 31 -6.76 12.16 -12.60
N LEU A 32 -7.59 11.21 -13.03
CA LEU A 32 -7.13 10.01 -13.73
C LEU A 32 -6.41 10.34 -15.05
N PRO A 33 -6.95 11.23 -15.92
CA PRO A 33 -6.23 11.64 -17.13
C PRO A 33 -4.92 12.37 -16.84
N TYR A 34 -4.90 13.26 -15.84
CA TYR A 34 -3.70 14.01 -15.48
C TYR A 34 -2.60 13.07 -14.94
N GLN A 35 -2.93 12.22 -13.97
CA GLN A 35 -1.99 11.23 -13.43
C GLN A 35 -1.46 10.29 -14.53
N TRP A 36 -2.32 9.87 -15.46
CA TRP A 36 -1.88 9.07 -16.61
C TRP A 36 -0.84 9.81 -17.47
N GLN A 37 -1.04 11.11 -17.72
CA GLN A 37 -0.06 11.93 -18.44
C GLN A 37 1.25 12.07 -17.66
N VAL A 38 1.19 12.29 -16.34
CA VAL A 38 2.38 12.39 -15.48
C VAL A 38 3.18 11.08 -15.51
N MET A 39 2.54 9.92 -15.31
CA MET A 39 3.22 8.61 -15.33
C MET A 39 3.80 8.22 -16.70
N ASN A 40 3.34 8.86 -17.77
CA ASN A 40 3.86 8.70 -19.12
C ASN A 40 4.88 9.80 -19.51
N ASP A 41 5.28 10.66 -18.58
CA ASP A 41 6.18 11.81 -18.81
C ASP A 41 5.64 12.77 -19.90
N GLN A 42 4.32 12.95 -19.96
CA GLN A 42 3.60 13.78 -20.94
C GLN A 42 3.02 15.07 -20.35
N ALA A 43 3.03 15.21 -19.02
CA ALA A 43 2.58 16.41 -18.33
C ALA A 43 3.79 17.24 -17.85
N ASP A 44 3.64 18.56 -17.86
CA ASP A 44 4.57 19.45 -17.16
C ASP A 44 4.13 19.51 -15.69
N ILE A 45 5.05 19.14 -14.79
CA ILE A 45 4.81 19.10 -13.35
C ILE A 45 5.78 20.03 -12.62
N ASP A 46 5.29 20.59 -11.53
CA ASP A 46 6.10 21.32 -10.56
C ASP A 46 5.97 20.59 -9.22
N ILE A 47 7.11 20.17 -8.67
CA ILE A 47 7.16 19.44 -7.40
C ILE A 47 7.79 20.37 -6.38
N SER A 48 7.05 20.64 -5.31
CA SER A 48 7.57 21.38 -4.16
C SER A 48 8.60 20.56 -3.40
N ASP A 49 9.58 21.23 -2.79
CA ASP A 49 10.55 20.57 -1.90
C ASP A 49 9.84 19.81 -0.78
N ASP A 50 10.04 18.49 -0.74
CA ASP A 50 9.61 17.65 0.38
C ASP A 50 10.62 17.77 1.53
N PRO A 51 10.17 17.90 2.80
CA PRO A 51 11.07 18.00 3.96
C PRO A 51 12.02 16.82 4.16
N GLN A 52 11.72 15.64 3.60
CA GLN A 52 12.63 14.49 3.59
C GLN A 52 13.45 14.37 2.30
N GLY A 53 13.30 15.30 1.36
CA GLY A 53 13.99 15.29 0.09
C GLY A 53 13.44 14.27 -0.90
N ASN A 54 12.20 13.78 -0.71
CA ASN A 54 11.56 12.88 -1.63
C ASN A 54 11.15 13.61 -2.93
N GLY A 55 11.40 12.99 -4.10
CA GLY A 55 10.80 13.43 -5.37
C GLY A 55 11.37 14.69 -6.01
N SER A 56 12.67 14.72 -6.33
CA SER A 56 13.32 15.88 -6.98
C SER A 56 13.26 15.88 -8.53
N THR A 57 12.52 14.93 -9.12
CA THR A 57 12.55 14.67 -10.56
C THR A 57 11.26 15.07 -11.26
N LYS A 58 11.37 15.81 -12.36
CA LYS A 58 10.21 16.20 -13.19
C LYS A 58 9.58 15.06 -14.00
N ASN A 59 10.27 13.93 -14.12
CA ASN A 59 9.76 12.75 -14.79
C ASN A 59 9.31 11.73 -13.75
N SER A 60 8.28 10.96 -14.08
CA SER A 60 7.85 9.80 -13.31
C SER A 60 8.49 8.53 -13.85
N HIS A 61 8.51 8.36 -15.18
CA HIS A 61 9.01 7.17 -15.87
C HIS A 61 8.30 5.84 -15.53
N ALA A 62 7.24 5.85 -14.72
CA ALA A 62 6.62 4.63 -14.18
C ALA A 62 6.12 3.68 -15.28
N ILE A 63 5.49 4.21 -16.35
CA ILE A 63 5.07 3.39 -17.49
C ILE A 63 6.25 2.96 -18.36
N ALA A 64 7.30 3.76 -18.45
CA ALA A 64 8.50 3.43 -19.21
C ALA A 64 9.29 2.30 -18.55
N ASN A 65 9.40 2.27 -17.22
CA ASN A 65 10.00 1.17 -16.47
C ASN A 65 9.33 -0.18 -16.82
N LEU A 66 7.98 -0.24 -16.83
CA LEU A 66 7.26 -1.45 -17.25
C LEU A 66 7.54 -1.84 -18.72
N LYS A 67 7.65 -0.86 -19.63
CA LYS A 67 8.02 -1.13 -21.04
C LYS A 67 9.44 -1.67 -21.18
N ILE A 68 10.36 -1.21 -20.34
CA ILE A 68 11.74 -1.71 -20.33
C ILE A 68 11.77 -3.14 -19.78
N ALA A 69 11.09 -3.41 -18.67
CA ALA A 69 10.97 -4.75 -18.10
C ALA A 69 10.31 -5.75 -19.07
N ALA A 70 9.31 -5.30 -19.85
CA ALA A 70 8.68 -6.09 -20.91
C ALA A 70 9.54 -6.27 -22.18
N GLY A 71 10.73 -5.67 -22.25
CA GLY A 71 11.61 -5.71 -23.43
C GLY A 71 11.09 -4.90 -24.63
N LEU A 72 10.05 -4.08 -24.44
CA LEU A 72 9.48 -3.19 -25.46
C LEU A 72 10.26 -1.87 -25.60
N MET A 73 11.11 -1.57 -24.63
CA MET A 73 11.98 -0.40 -24.59
C MET A 73 13.35 -0.79 -24.03
N LYS A 74 14.41 -0.06 -24.42
CA LYS A 74 15.74 -0.19 -23.80
C LYS A 74 15.96 0.97 -22.85
N GLY A 75 16.51 0.70 -21.68
CA GLY A 75 16.81 1.74 -20.69
C GLY A 75 17.23 1.13 -19.35
N HIS A 76 17.39 2.00 -18.36
CA HIS A 76 17.57 1.67 -16.95
C HIS A 76 16.30 2.04 -16.19
N HIS A 77 16.13 1.53 -14.97
CA HIS A 77 15.06 1.97 -14.09
C HIS A 77 15.23 3.44 -13.72
N TYR A 78 14.12 4.11 -13.48
CA TYR A 78 14.09 5.49 -13.02
C TYR A 78 13.02 5.69 -11.94
N GLY A 79 13.32 6.56 -10.98
CA GLY A 79 12.46 6.84 -9.84
C GLY A 79 12.77 5.95 -8.63
N PHE A 80 11.84 5.84 -7.71
CA PHE A 80 12.00 5.04 -6.50
C PHE A 80 12.00 3.53 -6.79
N PRO A 81 12.52 2.68 -5.88
CA PRO A 81 12.35 1.23 -5.95
C PRO A 81 10.91 0.75 -6.10
N PHE A 82 9.96 1.54 -5.58
CA PHE A 82 8.53 1.28 -5.59
C PHE A 82 7.76 2.09 -6.66
N GLN A 83 8.44 2.66 -7.67
CA GLN A 83 7.80 3.51 -8.69
C GLN A 83 6.62 2.81 -9.41
N ASP A 84 6.71 1.49 -9.56
CA ASP A 84 5.66 0.64 -10.13
C ASP A 84 4.30 0.80 -9.41
N THR A 85 4.32 1.12 -8.12
CA THR A 85 3.08 1.25 -7.33
C THR A 85 2.22 2.43 -7.73
N ASP A 86 2.80 3.46 -8.36
CA ASP A 86 2.03 4.58 -8.90
C ASP A 86 1.07 4.09 -9.98
N VAL A 87 1.56 3.19 -10.85
CA VAL A 87 0.79 2.58 -11.93
C VAL A 87 -0.30 1.68 -11.36
N TYR A 88 0.01 0.90 -10.32
CA TYR A 88 -0.93 -0.05 -9.74
C TYR A 88 -2.05 0.67 -8.96
N LYS A 89 -1.72 1.69 -8.18
CA LYS A 89 -2.70 2.53 -7.48
C LYS A 89 -3.60 3.28 -8.47
N TRP A 90 -3.02 3.80 -9.56
CA TRP A 90 -3.82 4.40 -10.64
C TRP A 90 -4.77 3.38 -11.28
N LEU A 91 -4.30 2.14 -11.53
CA LEU A 91 -5.14 1.07 -12.05
C LEU A 91 -6.28 0.71 -11.09
N GLU A 92 -6.03 0.63 -9.78
CA GLU A 92 -7.08 0.39 -8.78
C GLU A 92 -8.12 1.53 -8.78
N ALA A 93 -7.67 2.79 -8.81
CA ALA A 93 -8.56 3.95 -8.87
C ALA A 93 -9.39 3.98 -10.16
N ALA A 94 -8.77 3.71 -11.31
CA ALA A 94 -9.44 3.58 -12.59
C ALA A 94 -10.47 2.45 -12.56
N ALA A 95 -10.15 1.30 -11.97
CA ALA A 95 -11.07 0.18 -11.79
C ALA A 95 -12.33 0.63 -11.04
N TYR A 96 -12.18 1.25 -9.85
CA TYR A 96 -13.34 1.75 -9.09
C TYR A 96 -14.16 2.77 -9.88
N SER A 97 -13.50 3.58 -10.72
CA SER A 97 -14.17 4.58 -11.55
C SER A 97 -15.07 3.98 -12.62
N LEU A 98 -14.64 2.90 -13.28
CA LEU A 98 -15.39 2.21 -14.33
C LEU A 98 -16.73 1.68 -13.81
N LYS A 99 -16.83 1.38 -12.52
CA LYS A 99 -18.11 0.97 -11.92
C LYS A 99 -19.17 2.07 -11.99
N TYR A 100 -18.82 3.31 -11.66
CA TYR A 100 -19.79 4.39 -11.52
C TYR A 100 -19.81 5.38 -12.68
N ASN A 101 -18.82 5.28 -13.54
CA ASN A 101 -18.73 5.97 -14.80
C ASN A 101 -18.11 5.01 -15.84
N PRO A 102 -18.91 4.07 -16.39
CA PRO A 102 -18.45 3.20 -17.46
C PRO A 102 -17.89 4.03 -18.62
N ASP A 103 -16.68 3.70 -19.05
CA ASP A 103 -15.92 4.45 -20.05
C ASP A 103 -15.06 3.47 -20.85
N GLU A 104 -15.41 3.27 -22.13
CA GLU A 104 -14.74 2.33 -23.02
C GLU A 104 -13.30 2.75 -23.35
N ASP A 105 -13.01 4.05 -23.40
CA ASP A 105 -11.67 4.55 -23.68
C ASP A 105 -10.76 4.32 -22.48
N LEU A 106 -11.24 4.64 -21.27
CA LEU A 106 -10.52 4.32 -20.03
C LEU A 106 -10.32 2.81 -19.90
N LYS A 107 -11.35 2.01 -20.18
CA LYS A 107 -11.25 0.55 -20.14
C LYS A 107 -10.20 0.01 -21.11
N LYS A 108 -10.10 0.59 -22.32
CA LYS A 108 -9.07 0.23 -23.29
C LYS A 108 -7.66 0.56 -22.79
N ILE A 109 -7.49 1.71 -22.14
CA ILE A 109 -6.21 2.09 -21.52
C ILE A 109 -5.85 1.10 -20.41
N THR A 110 -6.79 0.78 -19.51
CA THR A 110 -6.52 -0.13 -18.38
C THR A 110 -6.30 -1.57 -18.82
N ASP A 111 -7.06 -2.08 -19.81
CA ASP A 111 -6.80 -3.42 -20.39
C ASP A 111 -5.44 -3.47 -21.08
N GLY A 112 -5.06 -2.43 -21.84
CA GLY A 112 -3.73 -2.34 -22.46
C GLY A 112 -2.59 -2.24 -21.43
N LEU A 113 -2.84 -1.56 -20.31
CA LEU A 113 -1.90 -1.53 -19.19
C LEU A 113 -1.74 -2.91 -18.53
N ILE A 114 -2.83 -3.65 -18.35
CA ILE A 114 -2.79 -5.02 -17.82
C ILE A 114 -2.01 -5.94 -18.76
N ASP A 115 -2.15 -5.76 -20.08
CA ASP A 115 -1.35 -6.49 -21.07
C ASP A 115 0.15 -6.17 -20.91
N LEU A 116 0.51 -4.88 -20.77
CA LEU A 116 1.89 -4.47 -20.52
C LEU A 116 2.46 -5.08 -19.22
N ILE A 117 1.69 -5.04 -18.13
CA ILE A 117 2.09 -5.64 -16.86
C ILE A 117 2.26 -7.16 -17.01
N SER A 118 1.39 -7.81 -17.77
CA SER A 118 1.50 -9.24 -18.07
C SER A 118 2.76 -9.59 -18.86
N GLU A 119 3.19 -8.72 -19.78
CA GLU A 119 4.41 -8.89 -20.57
C GLU A 119 5.68 -8.61 -19.76
N ALA A 120 5.60 -7.68 -18.79
CA ALA A 120 6.69 -7.38 -17.88
C ALA A 120 6.87 -8.46 -16.78
N GLN A 121 5.81 -9.16 -16.39
CA GLN A 121 5.87 -10.18 -15.33
C GLN A 121 6.71 -11.39 -15.77
N GLU A 122 7.64 -11.83 -14.92
CA GLU A 122 8.45 -13.01 -15.18
C GLU A 122 7.65 -14.32 -15.08
N ASP A 123 8.19 -15.39 -15.68
CA ASP A 123 7.53 -16.69 -15.73
C ASP A 123 7.19 -17.28 -14.34
N ASP A 124 8.04 -17.01 -13.34
CA ASP A 124 7.84 -17.45 -11.95
C ASP A 124 6.84 -16.57 -11.18
N GLY A 125 6.38 -15.48 -11.79
CA GLY A 125 5.42 -14.53 -11.26
C GLY A 125 6.03 -13.27 -10.64
N TYR A 126 7.35 -13.15 -10.57
CA TYR A 126 8.03 -11.96 -10.05
C TYR A 126 7.76 -10.72 -10.91
N LEU A 127 7.54 -9.57 -10.27
CA LEU A 127 7.51 -8.27 -10.94
C LEU A 127 7.95 -7.15 -9.99
N SER A 128 9.04 -6.49 -10.37
CA SER A 128 9.51 -5.23 -9.81
C SER A 128 10.55 -4.69 -10.78
N THR A 129 10.26 -3.58 -11.45
CA THR A 129 11.06 -3.15 -12.61
C THR A 129 12.49 -2.83 -12.24
N GLU A 130 12.74 -2.24 -11.07
CA GLU A 130 14.11 -1.92 -10.61
C GLU A 130 14.98 -3.19 -10.56
N PHE A 131 14.45 -4.24 -9.94
CA PHE A 131 15.17 -5.49 -9.80
C PHE A 131 15.18 -6.32 -11.08
N GLN A 132 14.23 -6.16 -11.99
CA GLN A 132 14.30 -6.83 -13.28
C GLN A 132 15.32 -6.18 -14.22
N ILE A 133 15.41 -4.86 -14.19
CA ILE A 133 16.19 -4.07 -15.15
C ILE A 133 17.64 -3.90 -14.67
N ASP A 134 17.83 -3.41 -13.45
CA ASP A 134 19.15 -2.98 -12.98
C ASP A 134 19.77 -3.96 -11.98
N TYR A 135 18.95 -4.68 -11.21
CA TYR A 135 19.43 -5.54 -10.12
C TYR A 135 18.85 -6.97 -10.07
N PRO A 136 18.89 -7.75 -11.16
CA PRO A 136 18.27 -9.09 -11.23
C PRO A 136 18.81 -10.07 -10.18
N ASP A 137 20.08 -9.95 -9.83
CA ASP A 137 20.71 -10.78 -8.81
C ASP A 137 20.39 -10.35 -7.37
N ARG A 138 19.61 -9.27 -7.16
CA ARG A 138 19.30 -8.71 -5.83
C ARG A 138 17.84 -8.88 -5.40
N LYS A 139 17.02 -9.56 -6.20
CA LYS A 139 15.63 -9.90 -5.86
C LYS A 139 15.53 -10.49 -4.46
N PHE A 140 14.67 -9.91 -3.64
CA PHE A 140 14.41 -10.26 -2.24
C PHE A 140 15.64 -10.23 -1.32
N LYS A 141 16.72 -9.53 -1.67
CA LYS A 141 17.95 -9.48 -0.83
C LYS A 141 18.03 -8.27 0.09
N ARG A 142 17.17 -7.26 -0.07
CA ARG A 142 17.19 -6.03 0.76
C ARG A 142 15.79 -5.55 1.13
N LEU A 143 15.01 -6.43 1.73
CA LEU A 143 13.60 -6.22 2.09
C LEU A 143 13.37 -5.07 3.06
N LYS A 144 14.41 -4.63 3.79
CA LYS A 144 14.33 -3.42 4.60
C LYS A 144 13.94 -2.19 3.77
N GLN A 145 14.40 -2.12 2.51
CA GLN A 145 14.33 -0.92 1.66
C GLN A 145 13.66 -1.17 0.30
N SER A 146 13.63 -2.43 -0.17
CA SER A 146 13.30 -2.74 -1.55
C SER A 146 11.85 -2.51 -1.93
N HIS A 147 10.92 -2.59 -0.98
CA HIS A 147 9.48 -2.49 -1.23
C HIS A 147 8.99 -3.51 -2.29
N GLU A 148 9.67 -4.63 -2.49
CA GLU A 148 9.28 -5.63 -3.50
C GLU A 148 7.92 -6.26 -3.18
N LEU A 149 7.66 -6.59 -1.91
CA LEU A 149 6.36 -7.17 -1.53
C LEU A 149 5.29 -6.08 -1.43
N TYR A 150 5.68 -4.86 -1.01
CA TYR A 150 4.82 -3.69 -1.08
C TYR A 150 4.35 -3.44 -2.52
N THR A 151 5.27 -3.53 -3.47
CA THR A 151 5.02 -3.27 -4.89
C THR A 151 4.08 -4.29 -5.50
N MET A 152 4.39 -5.58 -5.33
CA MET A 152 3.49 -6.65 -5.76
C MET A 152 2.17 -6.66 -4.98
N GLY A 153 2.16 -6.21 -3.72
CA GLY A 153 0.95 -6.04 -2.91
C GLY A 153 -0.03 -5.07 -3.53
N HIS A 154 0.43 -3.88 -3.91
CA HIS A 154 -0.43 -2.90 -4.60
C HIS A 154 -0.93 -3.38 -5.96
N TYR A 155 -0.13 -4.16 -6.71
CA TYR A 155 -0.68 -4.81 -7.90
C TYR A 155 -1.77 -5.82 -7.54
N ILE A 156 -1.58 -6.64 -6.50
CA ILE A 156 -2.59 -7.60 -6.06
C ILE A 156 -3.91 -6.89 -5.73
N GLU A 157 -3.87 -5.75 -5.03
CA GLU A 157 -5.07 -4.94 -4.78
C GLU A 157 -5.75 -4.48 -6.07
N ALA A 158 -4.97 -3.89 -6.99
CA ALA A 158 -5.46 -3.42 -8.28
C ALA A 158 -6.08 -4.54 -9.13
N GLY A 159 -5.37 -5.67 -9.24
CA GLY A 159 -5.80 -6.83 -10.01
C GLY A 159 -7.08 -7.45 -9.46
N VAL A 160 -7.21 -7.54 -8.13
CA VAL A 160 -8.44 -7.99 -7.46
C VAL A 160 -9.63 -7.08 -7.78
N VAL A 161 -9.48 -5.77 -7.61
CA VAL A 161 -10.57 -4.81 -7.84
C VAL A 161 -10.96 -4.78 -9.31
N TYR A 162 -9.98 -4.75 -10.21
CA TYR A 162 -10.23 -4.71 -11.64
C TYR A 162 -10.98 -5.97 -12.10
N TYR A 163 -10.62 -7.14 -11.57
CA TYR A 163 -11.39 -8.38 -11.79
C TYR A 163 -12.83 -8.27 -11.26
N GLN A 164 -13.02 -7.83 -10.01
CA GLN A 164 -14.35 -7.73 -9.39
C GLN A 164 -15.31 -6.81 -10.16
N ILE A 165 -14.79 -5.76 -10.80
CA ILE A 165 -15.58 -4.75 -11.51
C ILE A 165 -15.79 -5.13 -12.98
N THR A 166 -14.76 -5.65 -13.65
CA THR A 166 -14.79 -5.85 -15.12
C THR A 166 -14.88 -7.31 -15.55
N GLY A 167 -14.61 -8.25 -14.63
CA GLY A 167 -14.46 -9.67 -14.95
C GLY A 167 -13.15 -10.02 -15.68
N ASN A 168 -12.17 -9.11 -15.74
CA ASN A 168 -10.90 -9.36 -16.42
C ASN A 168 -10.04 -10.38 -15.64
N GLU A 169 -10.12 -11.65 -16.07
CA GLU A 169 -9.37 -12.77 -15.50
C GLU A 169 -7.84 -12.61 -15.62
N LYS A 170 -7.34 -11.89 -16.62
CA LYS A 170 -5.90 -11.67 -16.80
C LYS A 170 -5.33 -10.88 -15.62
N ALA A 171 -6.02 -9.82 -15.19
CA ALA A 171 -5.63 -9.02 -14.03
C ALA A 171 -5.54 -9.87 -12.75
N LEU A 172 -6.54 -10.71 -12.48
CA LEU A 172 -6.52 -11.61 -11.34
C LEU A 172 -5.39 -12.65 -11.44
N ASN A 173 -5.15 -13.20 -12.63
CA ASN A 173 -4.12 -14.23 -12.83
C ASN A 173 -2.70 -13.70 -12.60
N ILE A 174 -2.41 -12.45 -13.01
CA ILE A 174 -1.12 -11.81 -12.72
C ILE A 174 -0.95 -11.67 -11.19
N ALA A 175 -2.01 -11.26 -10.47
CA ALA A 175 -1.97 -11.09 -9.01
C ALA A 175 -1.72 -12.43 -8.30
N LYS A 176 -2.38 -13.50 -8.76
CA LYS A 176 -2.14 -14.86 -8.28
C LYS A 176 -0.71 -15.33 -8.53
N LYS A 177 -0.13 -15.02 -9.70
CA LYS A 177 1.26 -15.36 -10.02
C LYS A 177 2.24 -14.64 -9.10
N MET A 178 2.07 -13.34 -8.85
CA MET A 178 2.87 -12.60 -7.86
C MET A 178 2.77 -13.22 -6.48
N ALA A 179 1.55 -13.48 -6.01
CA ALA A 179 1.33 -14.11 -4.71
C ALA A 179 1.96 -15.52 -4.62
N ASN A 180 1.95 -16.30 -5.72
CA ASN A 180 2.60 -17.61 -5.77
C ASN A 180 4.14 -17.51 -5.80
N CYS A 181 4.70 -16.50 -6.48
CA CYS A 181 6.13 -16.19 -6.44
C CYS A 181 6.56 -15.90 -5.00
N ILE A 182 5.82 -15.05 -4.30
CA ILE A 182 6.08 -14.71 -2.90
C ILE A 182 5.94 -15.97 -2.01
N ASP A 183 4.85 -16.73 -2.14
CA ASP A 183 4.65 -17.98 -1.37
C ASP A 183 5.80 -18.99 -1.56
N SER A 184 6.37 -19.05 -2.77
CA SER A 184 7.48 -19.96 -3.07
C SER A 184 8.82 -19.52 -2.45
N ASN A 185 9.00 -18.21 -2.24
CA ASN A 185 10.25 -17.63 -1.73
C ASN A 185 10.24 -17.34 -0.22
N PHE A 186 9.07 -17.17 0.39
CA PHE A 186 8.93 -16.77 1.79
C PHE A 186 8.26 -17.83 2.66
N GLY A 187 8.83 -18.05 3.85
CA GLY A 187 8.36 -19.07 4.79
C GLY A 187 9.48 -19.59 5.69
N LEU A 188 9.14 -20.56 6.52
CA LEU A 188 10.09 -21.20 7.44
C LEU A 188 10.66 -22.52 6.89
N GLU A 189 10.18 -22.96 5.72
CA GLU A 189 10.69 -24.15 5.06
C GLU A 189 12.14 -23.95 4.58
N ASN A 190 12.91 -25.04 4.57
CA ASN A 190 14.30 -25.00 4.11
C ASN A 190 14.40 -24.40 2.70
N GLY A 191 15.26 -23.38 2.54
CA GLY A 191 15.48 -22.69 1.27
C GLY A 191 14.62 -21.45 1.06
N LYS A 192 13.60 -21.22 1.89
CA LYS A 192 12.82 -19.97 1.88
C LYS A 192 13.43 -18.91 2.79
N ILE A 193 13.05 -17.65 2.54
CA ILE A 193 13.44 -16.48 3.30
C ILE A 193 12.50 -16.34 4.50
N PRO A 194 13.01 -16.43 5.76
CA PRO A 194 12.21 -16.29 6.97
C PRO A 194 11.95 -14.80 7.30
N GLY A 195 11.52 -14.04 6.30
CA GLY A 195 11.46 -12.58 6.28
C GLY A 195 10.10 -11.98 5.95
N TYR A 196 10.11 -10.66 5.84
CA TYR A 196 8.97 -9.79 5.55
C TYR A 196 9.50 -8.46 4.98
N ASP A 197 8.66 -7.70 4.30
CA ASP A 197 9.00 -6.39 3.75
C ASP A 197 9.11 -5.33 4.87
N GLY A 198 10.01 -4.37 4.70
CA GLY A 198 10.14 -3.20 5.57
C GLY A 198 8.88 -2.33 5.56
N HIS A 199 8.13 -2.30 4.47
CA HIS A 199 6.84 -1.62 4.38
C HIS A 199 5.68 -2.64 4.37
N PRO A 200 4.88 -2.74 5.46
CA PRO A 200 3.63 -3.50 5.46
C PRO A 200 2.68 -3.05 4.35
N GLU A 201 2.04 -3.99 3.67
CA GLU A 201 1.10 -3.80 2.55
C GLU A 201 0.68 -5.19 2.01
N ILE A 202 1.66 -6.08 1.82
CA ILE A 202 1.38 -7.41 1.27
C ILE A 202 0.39 -8.21 2.14
N GLU A 203 0.36 -7.98 3.45
CA GLU A 203 -0.51 -8.67 4.39
C GLU A 203 -2.00 -8.37 4.14
N LEU A 204 -2.36 -7.10 3.87
CA LEU A 204 -3.74 -6.73 3.53
C LEU A 204 -4.09 -7.15 2.09
N ALA A 205 -3.15 -7.03 1.16
CA ALA A 205 -3.37 -7.39 -0.24
C ALA A 205 -3.63 -8.90 -0.41
N LEU A 206 -2.84 -9.76 0.24
CA LEU A 206 -3.04 -11.21 0.26
C LEU A 206 -4.38 -11.61 0.89
N SER A 207 -4.81 -10.87 1.93
CA SER A 207 -6.12 -11.10 2.55
C SER A 207 -7.27 -10.78 1.59
N ARG A 208 -7.18 -9.67 0.84
CA ARG A 208 -8.14 -9.32 -0.23
C ARG A 208 -8.13 -10.34 -1.37
N LEU A 209 -6.95 -10.83 -1.76
CA LEU A 209 -6.82 -11.89 -2.77
C LEU A 209 -7.47 -13.20 -2.29
N TYR A 210 -7.30 -13.56 -1.02
CA TYR A 210 -7.98 -14.71 -0.43
C TYR A 210 -9.51 -14.55 -0.46
N GLU A 211 -10.07 -13.39 -0.12
CA GLU A 211 -11.52 -13.20 -0.18
C GLU A 211 -12.09 -13.38 -1.60
N THR A 212 -11.31 -13.01 -2.61
CA THR A 212 -11.70 -13.13 -4.02
C THR A 212 -11.53 -14.55 -4.56
N THR A 213 -10.42 -15.21 -4.24
CA THR A 213 -10.03 -16.51 -4.84
C THR A 213 -10.40 -17.72 -3.97
N ARG A 214 -10.55 -17.51 -2.66
CA ARG A 214 -10.67 -18.54 -1.61
C ARG A 214 -9.51 -19.54 -1.58
N GLU A 215 -8.34 -19.17 -2.12
CA GLU A 215 -7.13 -19.99 -2.02
C GLU A 215 -6.44 -19.80 -0.66
N GLU A 216 -6.62 -20.76 0.25
CA GLU A 216 -6.15 -20.74 1.65
C GLU A 216 -4.65 -20.41 1.82
N LYS A 217 -3.81 -20.73 0.84
CA LYS A 217 -2.37 -20.41 0.89
C LYS A 217 -2.12 -18.90 1.02
N TYR A 218 -2.95 -18.05 0.41
CA TYR A 218 -2.78 -16.60 0.48
C TYR A 218 -3.06 -16.06 1.88
N LEU A 219 -4.10 -16.57 2.55
CA LEU A 219 -4.38 -16.22 3.95
C LEU A 219 -3.29 -16.74 4.89
N LYS A 220 -2.77 -17.95 4.66
CA LYS A 220 -1.64 -18.49 5.43
C LYS A 220 -0.37 -17.67 5.27
N LEU A 221 -0.10 -17.20 4.06
CA LEU A 221 1.06 -16.35 3.77
C LEU A 221 0.93 -14.97 4.44
N ALA A 222 -0.27 -14.36 4.40
CA ALA A 222 -0.55 -13.12 5.14
C ALA A 222 -0.35 -13.32 6.65
N TYR A 223 -0.88 -14.41 7.20
CA TYR A 223 -0.70 -14.78 8.60
C TYR A 223 0.78 -14.98 8.96
N TYR A 224 1.56 -15.64 8.09
CA TYR A 224 2.99 -15.83 8.26
C TYR A 224 3.73 -14.49 8.38
N PHE A 225 3.53 -13.55 7.45
CA PHE A 225 4.23 -12.26 7.48
C PHE A 225 3.97 -11.47 8.76
N LEU A 226 2.71 -11.44 9.22
CA LEU A 226 2.35 -10.81 10.50
C LEU A 226 3.07 -11.45 11.69
N ASN A 227 3.09 -12.78 11.75
CA ASN A 227 3.67 -13.51 12.89
C ASN A 227 5.20 -13.60 12.86
N GLN A 228 5.80 -13.44 11.67
CA GLN A 228 7.26 -13.42 11.50
C GLN A 228 7.85 -12.04 11.85
N ARG A 229 7.07 -10.96 11.65
CA ARG A 229 7.51 -9.58 11.89
C ARG A 229 8.02 -9.39 13.33
N GLY A 230 9.29 -8.98 13.45
CA GLY A 230 9.94 -8.72 14.73
C GLY A 230 10.38 -9.94 15.56
N LYS A 231 10.27 -11.17 15.03
CA LYS A 231 10.79 -12.39 15.69
C LYS A 231 12.31 -12.42 15.74
N ASP A 232 12.98 -12.13 14.63
CA ASP A 232 14.42 -11.93 14.56
C ASP A 232 14.73 -10.44 14.30
N LYS A 233 15.34 -9.79 15.30
CA LYS A 233 15.74 -8.38 15.21
C LYS A 233 16.94 -8.16 14.28
N ASN A 234 17.72 -9.21 14.01
CA ASN A 234 18.88 -9.13 13.14
C ASN A 234 18.53 -9.42 11.67
N PHE A 235 17.28 -9.78 11.35
CA PHE A 235 16.88 -10.19 10.00
C PHE A 235 17.33 -9.20 8.93
N PHE A 236 16.96 -7.92 9.06
CA PHE A 236 17.32 -6.89 8.10
C PHE A 236 18.83 -6.60 8.07
N ASP A 237 19.49 -6.58 9.22
CA ASP A 237 20.93 -6.32 9.31
C ASP A 237 21.75 -7.47 8.71
N ASN A 238 21.27 -8.72 8.85
CA ASN A 238 21.86 -9.89 8.21
C ASN A 238 21.68 -9.81 6.69
N GLN A 239 20.50 -9.43 6.20
CA GLN A 239 20.28 -9.20 4.77
C GLN A 239 21.21 -8.13 4.20
N ILE A 240 21.38 -7.00 4.89
CA ILE A 240 22.30 -5.93 4.47
C ILE A 240 23.74 -6.45 4.41
N LYS A 241 24.17 -7.27 5.38
CA LYS A 241 25.51 -7.88 5.35
C LYS A 241 25.68 -8.86 4.19
N GLU A 242 24.68 -9.70 3.93
CA GLU A 242 24.69 -10.72 2.88
C GLU A 242 24.61 -10.13 1.47
N ASP A 243 23.76 -9.13 1.26
CA ASP A 243 23.66 -8.41 0.00
C ASP A 243 24.85 -7.45 -0.22
N GLY A 244 25.47 -6.98 0.86
CA GLY A 244 26.70 -6.17 0.84
C GLY A 244 26.56 -4.90 1.68
N ALA A 245 27.48 -4.73 2.64
CA ALA A 245 27.36 -3.72 3.69
C ALA A 245 27.71 -2.28 3.28
N SER A 246 28.18 -2.00 2.05
CA SER A 246 28.41 -0.60 1.62
C SER A 246 27.10 0.18 1.57
N SER A 247 27.11 1.45 1.96
CA SER A 247 25.97 2.37 1.80
C SER A 247 25.62 2.61 0.33
N ASP A 248 26.58 2.46 -0.59
CA ASP A 248 26.34 2.58 -2.04
C ASP A 248 25.39 1.51 -2.60
N ARG A 249 25.06 0.50 -1.79
CA ARG A 249 24.07 -0.54 -2.12
C ARG A 249 22.70 -0.28 -1.51
N ASP A 250 22.54 0.80 -0.75
CA ASP A 250 21.22 1.21 -0.29
C ASP A 250 20.35 1.60 -1.49
N LEU A 251 19.07 1.25 -1.40
CA LEU A 251 18.08 1.52 -2.44
C LEU A 251 17.37 2.86 -2.19
N ILE A 252 17.37 3.31 -0.94
CA ILE A 252 16.76 4.56 -0.49
C ILE A 252 17.72 5.18 0.52
N ASP A 253 18.18 6.40 0.22
CA ASP A 253 19.14 7.13 1.04
C ASP A 253 18.61 7.37 2.46
N GLY A 254 19.47 7.21 3.46
CA GLY A 254 19.14 7.40 4.88
C GLY A 254 18.24 6.34 5.50
N MET A 255 17.55 5.52 4.69
CA MET A 255 16.58 4.54 5.19
C MET A 255 17.23 3.43 6.03
N ARG A 256 18.49 3.09 5.75
CA ARG A 256 19.27 2.11 6.52
C ARG A 256 19.29 2.41 8.02
N ASP A 257 19.40 3.68 8.40
CA ASP A 257 19.71 4.07 9.77
C ASP A 257 18.47 4.22 10.66
N PHE A 258 17.26 4.12 10.07
CA PHE A 258 16.03 4.10 10.87
C PHE A 258 16.01 2.91 11.83
N PRO A 259 15.54 3.13 13.08
CA PRO A 259 15.41 2.07 14.06
C PRO A 259 14.34 1.06 13.62
N LEU A 260 14.40 -0.17 14.14
CA LEU A 260 13.41 -1.21 13.83
C LEU A 260 11.96 -0.83 14.18
N SER A 261 11.74 0.17 15.06
CA SER A 261 10.40 0.70 15.34
C SER A 261 9.79 1.41 14.13
N TYR A 262 10.60 2.03 13.25
CA TYR A 262 10.14 2.64 12.00
C TYR A 262 9.39 1.64 11.10
N TYR A 263 9.83 0.37 11.14
CA TYR A 263 9.33 -0.76 10.36
C TYR A 263 8.33 -1.66 11.12
N GLN A 264 7.96 -1.27 12.35
CA GLN A 264 7.19 -2.09 13.29
C GLN A 264 7.79 -3.50 13.47
N ALA A 265 9.13 -3.58 13.50
CA ALA A 265 9.90 -4.83 13.55
C ALA A 265 10.81 -4.92 14.80
N SER A 266 10.69 -3.99 15.74
CA SER A 266 11.52 -3.98 16.97
C SER A 266 11.21 -5.14 17.93
N LYS A 267 10.03 -5.74 17.80
CA LYS A 267 9.50 -6.86 18.58
C LYS A 267 8.29 -7.48 17.86
N PRO A 268 7.91 -8.73 18.20
CA PRO A 268 6.70 -9.34 17.68
C PRO A 268 5.45 -8.47 17.92
N ILE A 269 4.47 -8.56 17.01
CA ILE A 269 3.28 -7.71 17.01
C ILE A 269 2.53 -7.77 18.36
N GLU A 270 2.43 -8.96 18.96
CA GLU A 270 1.80 -9.21 20.27
C GLU A 270 2.45 -8.40 21.41
N ASP A 271 3.74 -8.09 21.28
CA ASP A 271 4.53 -7.36 22.26
C ASP A 271 4.56 -5.85 22.02
N GLN A 272 4.19 -5.38 20.84
CA GLN A 272 4.14 -3.94 20.52
C GLN A 272 2.98 -3.27 21.26
N LYS A 273 3.27 -2.33 22.17
CA LYS A 273 2.27 -1.71 23.05
C LYS A 273 1.71 -0.38 22.54
N THR A 274 2.40 0.25 21.60
CA THR A 274 2.16 1.60 21.08
C THR A 274 2.35 1.60 19.57
N ALA A 275 1.67 2.53 18.89
CA ALA A 275 1.84 2.78 17.45
C ALA A 275 3.06 3.68 17.24
N ASP A 276 4.21 3.08 16.97
CA ASP A 276 5.49 3.79 16.80
C ASP A 276 6.02 3.62 15.37
N GLY A 277 6.83 4.59 14.91
CA GLY A 277 7.43 4.57 13.58
C GLY A 277 6.55 5.19 12.50
N HIS A 278 6.85 4.90 11.25
CA HIS A 278 6.20 5.50 10.08
C HIS A 278 4.68 5.29 10.08
N ALA A 279 3.92 6.36 9.88
CA ALA A 279 2.47 6.34 10.05
C ALA A 279 1.75 5.37 9.09
N VAL A 280 2.04 5.44 7.78
CA VAL A 280 1.44 4.53 6.77
C VAL A 280 1.76 3.06 7.05
N ARG A 281 3.02 2.72 7.30
CA ARG A 281 3.44 1.36 7.65
C ARG A 281 2.63 0.79 8.81
N VAL A 282 2.40 1.58 9.86
CA VAL A 282 1.57 1.17 11.00
C VAL A 282 0.14 0.87 10.56
N VAL A 283 -0.53 1.78 9.84
CA VAL A 283 -1.96 1.59 9.51
C VAL A 283 -2.19 0.52 8.46
N TYR A 284 -1.24 0.28 7.55
CA TYR A 284 -1.30 -0.84 6.61
C TYR A 284 -1.08 -2.16 7.36
N LEU A 285 -0.12 -2.23 8.29
CA LEU A 285 0.04 -3.39 9.17
C LEU A 285 -1.24 -3.66 9.97
N CYS A 286 -1.84 -2.62 10.54
CA CYS A 286 -3.08 -2.72 11.31
C CYS A 286 -4.26 -3.21 10.46
N THR A 287 -4.35 -2.75 9.21
CA THR A 287 -5.36 -3.22 8.26
C THR A 287 -5.16 -4.70 7.95
N GLY A 288 -3.92 -5.14 7.70
CA GLY A 288 -3.59 -6.56 7.50
C GLY A 288 -3.90 -7.41 8.74
N MET A 289 -3.54 -6.96 9.93
CA MET A 289 -3.87 -7.63 11.20
C MET A 289 -5.38 -7.82 11.36
N ALA A 290 -6.17 -6.77 11.12
CA ALA A 290 -7.62 -6.81 11.28
C ALA A 290 -8.27 -7.76 10.27
N TYR A 291 -7.80 -7.74 9.01
CA TYR A 291 -8.22 -8.70 7.99
C TYR A 291 -7.98 -10.14 8.44
N VAL A 292 -6.73 -10.46 8.81
CA VAL A 292 -6.37 -11.83 9.19
C VAL A 292 -7.13 -12.25 10.44
N ALA A 293 -7.22 -11.41 11.48
CA ALA A 293 -7.99 -11.69 12.69
C ALA A 293 -9.46 -12.03 12.39
N ARG A 294 -10.11 -11.24 11.52
CA ARG A 294 -11.50 -11.49 11.09
C ARG A 294 -11.65 -12.83 10.37
N LEU A 295 -10.71 -13.16 9.49
CA LEU A 295 -10.80 -14.33 8.61
C LEU A 295 -10.42 -15.64 9.33
N THR A 296 -9.51 -15.58 10.31
CA THR A 296 -9.03 -16.77 11.04
C THR A 296 -9.68 -16.93 12.42
N GLY A 297 -10.26 -15.87 12.98
CA GLY A 297 -10.68 -15.82 14.37
C GLY A 297 -9.51 -15.71 15.37
N ASP A 298 -8.33 -15.27 14.92
CA ASP A 298 -7.17 -15.08 15.79
C ASP A 298 -7.39 -13.92 16.77
N GLN A 299 -7.53 -14.29 18.05
CA GLN A 299 -7.83 -13.34 19.09
C GLN A 299 -6.62 -12.52 19.57
N GLN A 300 -5.40 -13.02 19.40
CA GLN A 300 -4.20 -12.25 19.73
C GLN A 300 -3.99 -11.12 18.72
N LEU A 301 -4.23 -11.39 17.44
CA LEU A 301 -4.22 -10.35 16.40
C LEU A 301 -5.34 -9.32 16.61
N LEU A 302 -6.56 -9.76 17.00
CA LEU A 302 -7.64 -8.82 17.31
C LEU A 302 -7.31 -7.94 18.52
N GLU A 303 -6.73 -8.51 19.58
CA GLU A 303 -6.26 -7.76 20.74
C GLU A 303 -5.14 -6.76 20.39
N ALA A 304 -4.26 -7.11 19.44
CA ALA A 304 -3.30 -6.18 18.87
C ALA A 304 -3.99 -5.03 18.13
N CYS A 305 -4.98 -5.32 17.28
CA CYS A 305 -5.77 -4.30 16.59
C CYS A 305 -6.41 -3.32 17.59
N HIS A 306 -7.09 -3.83 18.62
CA HIS A 306 -7.69 -2.99 19.67
C HIS A 306 -6.67 -2.10 20.38
N ARG A 307 -5.48 -2.63 20.65
CA ARG A 307 -4.40 -1.89 21.32
C ARG A 307 -3.83 -0.77 20.44
N PHE A 308 -3.56 -1.06 19.16
CA PHE A 308 -3.10 -0.06 18.20
C PHE A 308 -4.17 1.00 17.94
N TRP A 309 -5.43 0.59 17.69
CA TRP A 309 -6.57 1.49 17.55
C TRP A 309 -6.66 2.46 18.72
N LYS A 310 -6.68 1.94 19.96
CA LYS A 310 -6.76 2.75 21.18
C LYS A 310 -5.58 3.72 21.32
N GLY A 311 -4.38 3.30 20.94
CA GLY A 311 -3.17 4.12 20.99
C GLY A 311 -3.19 5.27 19.98
N ILE A 312 -3.59 4.98 18.74
CA ILE A 312 -3.70 5.95 17.66
C ILE A 312 -4.83 6.94 17.97
N VAL A 313 -6.07 6.45 18.03
CA VAL A 313 -7.28 7.28 18.03
C VAL A 313 -7.42 8.14 19.28
N HIS A 314 -7.00 7.65 20.44
CA HIS A 314 -7.20 8.39 21.69
C HIS A 314 -5.98 9.19 22.16
N ARG A 315 -4.81 9.05 21.52
CA ARG A 315 -3.58 9.69 22.01
C ARG A 315 -2.68 10.26 20.93
N ARG A 316 -2.78 9.82 19.67
CA ARG A 316 -1.80 10.15 18.62
C ARG A 316 -2.47 10.49 17.28
N MET A 317 -3.70 11.02 17.34
CA MET A 317 -4.50 11.41 16.18
C MET A 317 -4.93 12.86 16.35
N TYR A 318 -4.73 13.66 15.30
CA TYR A 318 -5.13 15.05 15.27
C TYR A 318 -6.65 15.18 15.18
N ILE A 319 -7.17 16.39 15.46
CA ILE A 319 -8.62 16.64 15.42
C ILE A 319 -9.24 16.38 14.04
N THR A 320 -8.43 16.54 12.98
CA THR A 320 -8.75 16.28 11.57
C THR A 320 -8.70 14.80 11.19
N GLY A 321 -8.21 13.92 12.05
CA GLY A 321 -7.99 12.49 11.75
C GLY A 321 -6.56 12.16 11.36
N ASN A 322 -5.79 13.15 10.91
CA ASN A 322 -4.40 12.97 10.51
C ASN A 322 -3.58 12.27 11.61
N ILE A 323 -2.57 11.53 11.17
CA ILE A 323 -1.60 10.83 12.02
C ILE A 323 -0.19 11.06 11.47
N GLY A 324 0.82 10.94 12.33
CA GLY A 324 2.20 11.31 12.02
C GLY A 324 2.52 12.74 12.47
N SER A 325 3.26 12.84 13.57
CA SER A 325 3.53 14.09 14.31
C SER A 325 4.91 14.67 14.04
N THR A 326 5.73 14.03 13.20
CA THR A 326 7.05 14.53 12.80
C THR A 326 7.34 14.25 11.33
N THR A 327 8.02 15.20 10.68
CA THR A 327 8.58 15.03 9.33
C THR A 327 9.70 13.99 9.30
N THR A 328 10.38 13.75 10.42
CA THR A 328 11.47 12.75 10.48
C THR A 328 10.89 11.35 10.44
N GLY A 329 11.02 10.69 9.29
CA GLY A 329 10.48 9.35 9.07
C GLY A 329 8.95 9.29 9.05
N GLU A 330 8.27 10.42 8.85
CA GLU A 330 6.80 10.48 8.63
C GLU A 330 6.04 9.74 9.74
N ALA A 331 6.49 9.95 10.98
CA ALA A 331 6.29 8.99 12.04
C ALA A 331 5.36 9.47 13.15
N PHE A 332 4.81 8.51 13.88
CA PHE A 332 4.33 8.73 15.24
C PHE A 332 5.50 9.07 16.17
N THR A 333 5.25 9.96 17.13
CA THR A 333 6.19 10.29 18.21
C THR A 333 5.78 9.61 19.52
N TYR A 334 5.08 10.31 20.43
CA TYR A 334 4.66 9.79 21.73
C TYR A 334 3.22 10.23 22.06
N ASP A 335 2.66 9.68 23.12
CA ASP A 335 1.27 9.94 23.50
C ASP A 335 1.05 11.44 23.77
N TYR A 336 0.02 11.99 23.15
CA TYR A 336 -0.44 13.39 23.24
C TYR A 336 0.50 14.44 22.62
N ASP A 337 1.54 14.02 21.89
CA ASP A 337 2.38 14.92 21.10
C ASP A 337 1.71 15.22 19.76
N LEU A 338 0.91 16.29 19.73
CA LEU A 338 0.13 16.72 18.57
C LEU A 338 0.42 18.20 18.24
N PRO A 339 1.67 18.56 17.89
CA PRO A 339 2.02 19.92 17.47
C PRO A 339 1.41 20.25 16.11
N ASN A 340 0.61 21.30 16.00
CA ASN A 340 -0.07 21.62 14.74
C ASN A 340 0.87 22.20 13.66
N ASP A 341 1.95 22.88 14.06
CA ASP A 341 2.86 23.59 13.14
C ASP A 341 3.96 22.69 12.57
N THR A 342 4.33 21.62 13.27
CA THR A 342 5.40 20.70 12.86
C THR A 342 4.92 19.28 12.57
N MET A 343 3.60 19.06 12.56
CA MET A 343 3.03 17.75 12.19
C MET A 343 3.38 17.38 10.76
N TYR A 344 3.38 16.08 10.46
CA TYR A 344 3.47 15.61 9.09
C TYR A 344 2.08 15.39 8.49
N GLY A 345 1.22 14.62 9.16
CA GLY A 345 -0.17 14.43 8.76
C GLY A 345 -0.33 13.98 7.31
N GLU A 346 0.34 12.89 6.95
CA GLU A 346 0.39 12.41 5.56
C GLU A 346 -1.00 12.01 5.03
N THR A 347 -1.31 12.39 3.78
CA THR A 347 -2.56 11.99 3.11
C THR A 347 -2.72 10.46 3.07
N CYS A 348 -1.65 9.72 2.74
CA CYS A 348 -1.68 8.25 2.68
C CYS A 348 -2.00 7.63 4.05
N ALA A 349 -1.52 8.23 5.13
CA ALA A 349 -1.76 7.71 6.47
C ALA A 349 -3.24 7.85 6.88
N SER A 350 -3.89 8.93 6.45
CA SER A 350 -5.34 9.15 6.61
C SER A 350 -6.17 8.13 5.79
N VAL A 351 -5.73 7.81 4.57
CA VAL A 351 -6.33 6.75 3.75
C VAL A 351 -6.13 5.37 4.41
N GLY A 352 -4.94 5.05 4.88
CA GLY A 352 -4.67 3.80 5.59
C GLY A 352 -5.45 3.66 6.90
N LEU A 353 -5.65 4.76 7.65
CA LEU A 353 -6.51 4.76 8.83
C LEU A 353 -7.98 4.52 8.47
N SER A 354 -8.44 5.03 7.32
CA SER A 354 -9.76 4.69 6.77
C SER A 354 -9.91 3.20 6.48
N PHE A 355 -8.88 2.56 5.92
CA PHE A 355 -8.86 1.12 5.67
C PHE A 355 -8.92 0.33 6.98
N PHE A 356 -8.13 0.75 7.98
CA PHE A 356 -8.12 0.10 9.29
C PHE A 356 -9.48 0.23 9.99
N ALA A 357 -10.07 1.43 10.00
CA ALA A 357 -11.39 1.69 10.56
C ALA A 357 -12.49 0.84 9.91
N ARG A 358 -12.45 0.70 8.58
CA ARG A 358 -13.36 -0.18 7.84
C ARG A 358 -13.22 -1.65 8.26
N GLN A 359 -11.99 -2.15 8.45
CA GLN A 359 -11.81 -3.53 8.92
C GLN A 359 -12.26 -3.72 10.36
N MET A 360 -12.01 -2.75 11.24
CA MET A 360 -12.52 -2.79 12.61
C MET A 360 -14.06 -2.84 12.65
N LEU A 361 -14.75 -2.05 11.82
CA LEU A 361 -16.21 -2.12 11.63
C LEU A 361 -16.69 -3.48 11.12
N ALA A 362 -15.91 -4.13 10.24
CA ALA A 362 -16.24 -5.45 9.72
C ALA A 362 -16.10 -6.56 10.76
N ILE A 363 -15.34 -6.33 11.84
CA ILE A 363 -15.16 -7.25 12.97
C ILE A 363 -16.21 -6.98 14.06
N GLU A 364 -16.40 -5.71 14.43
CA GLU A 364 -17.28 -5.29 15.51
C GLU A 364 -18.05 -4.01 15.15
N ALA A 365 -19.36 -4.02 15.40
CA ALA A 365 -20.23 -2.87 15.14
C ALA A 365 -20.13 -1.80 16.26
N LYS A 366 -18.94 -1.19 16.43
CA LYS A 366 -18.73 -0.05 17.35
C LYS A 366 -18.82 1.28 16.59
N GLY A 367 -19.63 2.20 17.11
CA GLY A 367 -19.84 3.52 16.50
C GLY A 367 -18.54 4.31 16.30
N GLU A 368 -17.60 4.23 17.25
CA GLU A 368 -16.32 4.95 17.19
C GLU A 368 -15.51 4.63 15.92
N TYR A 369 -15.59 3.40 15.40
CA TYR A 369 -14.88 3.03 14.17
C TYR A 369 -15.49 3.74 12.96
N GLY A 370 -16.81 3.91 12.95
CA GLY A 370 -17.54 4.71 11.96
C GLY A 370 -17.27 6.21 12.09
N ASP A 371 -17.19 6.72 13.32
CA ASP A 371 -16.89 8.14 13.57
C ASP A 371 -15.48 8.51 13.07
N ILE A 372 -14.48 7.63 13.25
CA ILE A 372 -13.13 7.86 12.71
C ILE A 372 -13.10 7.71 11.20
N LEU A 373 -13.78 6.71 10.63
CA LEU A 373 -13.91 6.60 9.18
C LEU A 373 -14.54 7.86 8.56
N GLU A 374 -15.61 8.39 9.17
CA GLU A 374 -16.21 9.66 8.75
C GLU A 374 -15.23 10.82 8.87
N LYS A 375 -14.51 10.93 9.99
CA LYS A 375 -13.50 11.96 10.22
C LYS A 375 -12.44 11.99 9.12
N GLU A 376 -11.87 10.85 8.75
CA GLU A 376 -10.89 10.75 7.68
C GLU A 376 -11.48 11.16 6.32
N LEU A 377 -12.65 10.60 5.98
CA LEU A 377 -13.30 10.84 4.69
C LEU A 377 -13.61 12.32 4.47
N PHE A 378 -14.04 13.04 5.50
CA PHE A 378 -14.41 14.46 5.37
C PHE A 378 -13.28 15.44 5.65
N ASN A 379 -12.13 14.99 6.18
CA ASN A 379 -11.02 15.86 6.57
C ASN A 379 -9.69 15.29 6.07
N GLY A 380 -9.02 14.44 6.86
CA GLY A 380 -7.63 14.04 6.62
C GLY A 380 -7.34 13.47 5.24
N ALA A 381 -8.18 12.58 4.71
CA ALA A 381 -7.96 12.03 3.37
C ALA A 381 -8.32 13.03 2.26
N LEU A 382 -9.45 13.74 2.41
CA LEU A 382 -9.99 14.61 1.36
C LEU A 382 -9.19 15.90 1.20
N ALA A 383 -8.61 16.42 2.27
CA ALA A 383 -7.77 17.62 2.26
C ALA A 383 -6.49 17.44 1.42
N GLY A 384 -6.08 16.19 1.16
CA GLY A 384 -4.92 15.86 0.34
C GLY A 384 -5.04 16.21 -1.14
N MET A 385 -6.24 16.59 -1.63
CA MET A 385 -6.47 16.91 -3.05
C MET A 385 -7.12 18.28 -3.20
N ALA A 386 -6.51 19.13 -4.03
CA ALA A 386 -7.08 20.41 -4.40
C ALA A 386 -8.37 20.26 -5.21
N LEU A 387 -9.22 21.29 -5.18
CA LEU A 387 -10.52 21.26 -5.86
C LEU A 387 -10.44 21.25 -7.40
N ASP A 388 -9.24 21.45 -7.96
CA ASP A 388 -8.95 21.31 -9.39
C ASP A 388 -8.57 19.87 -9.79
N GLY A 389 -8.30 18.98 -8.83
CA GLY A 389 -7.92 17.60 -9.05
C GLY A 389 -6.53 17.41 -9.67
N LYS A 390 -5.68 18.44 -9.66
CA LYS A 390 -4.34 18.40 -10.26
C LYS A 390 -3.22 18.77 -9.29
N HIS A 391 -3.56 19.38 -8.15
CA HIS A 391 -2.61 19.64 -7.07
C HIS A 391 -2.96 18.79 -5.85
N PHE A 392 -1.93 18.32 -5.15
CA PHE A 392 -2.05 17.39 -4.05
C PHE A 392 -1.11 17.78 -2.91
N PHE A 393 -1.54 17.49 -1.68
CA PHE A 393 -0.69 17.59 -0.50
C PHE A 393 -0.15 16.21 -0.13
N MET A 394 1.17 16.14 0.08
CA MET A 394 1.81 15.01 0.76
C MET A 394 1.54 15.12 2.27
N SER A 395 1.94 16.24 2.88
CA SER A 395 1.68 16.60 4.27
C SER A 395 0.50 17.58 4.41
N ILE A 396 -0.34 17.37 5.42
CA ILE A 396 -1.48 18.25 5.73
C ILE A 396 -1.23 18.85 7.12
N HIS A 397 -0.92 20.14 7.14
CA HIS A 397 -0.68 20.97 8.33
C HIS A 397 -1.95 21.67 8.82
#